data_AF-A0A7W4IA61-F1
#
_entry.id   AF-A0A7W4IA61-F1
#
_cell.length_a   1.000
_cell.length_b   1.000
_cell.length_c   1.000
_cell.angle_alpha   90.00
_cell.angle_beta   90.00
_cell.angle_gamma   90.00
#
_symmetry.space_group_name_H-M   'P 1'
#
loop_
_entity.id
_entity.type
_entity.pdbx_description
1 polymer ?
#
loop_
_entity_poly.entity_id
_entity_poly.type
_entity_poly.pdbx_seq_one_letter_code
_entity_poly.pdbx_strand_id
1 'polypeptide(L)'
;MSLDTPDFSTLDPRRRRIYFRATHRGTHETDILIGGFVTSRLAAMSDDEMDALEEVMDLPDADLADWLSGRKPVPADVDCPMLRAIIADANDPARQAAIRGER
;
A
#
# COMPACT_ATOMS: atom_id res chain seq x y z
N MET A 1 13.14 -12.40 13.21
CA MET A 1 13.89 -12.29 11.95
C MET A 1 13.19 -11.18 11.18
N SER A 2 13.62 -9.93 11.38
CA SER A 2 12.83 -8.74 11.02
C SER A 2 12.87 -8.53 9.52
N LEU A 3 11.70 -8.36 8.93
CA LEU A 3 11.48 -8.09 7.51
C LEU A 3 12.30 -6.89 7.06
N ASP A 4 12.74 -6.96 5.81
CA ASP A 4 13.47 -5.97 5.03
C ASP A 4 12.82 -4.58 5.11
N THR A 5 13.08 -3.85 6.19
CA THR A 5 12.66 -2.47 6.32
C THR A 5 13.64 -1.63 5.49
N PRO A 6 13.18 -0.92 4.44
CA PRO A 6 14.08 -0.13 3.61
C PRO A 6 14.82 0.89 4.48
N ASP A 7 16.14 1.02 4.30
CA ASP A 7 16.95 1.92 5.12
C ASP A 7 16.53 3.38 4.87
N PHE A 8 15.78 3.94 5.82
CA PHE A 8 15.20 5.28 5.72
C PHE A 8 16.22 6.41 5.62
N SER A 9 17.49 6.14 5.91
CA SER A 9 18.58 7.10 5.80
C SER A 9 18.99 7.32 4.34
N THR A 10 18.64 6.37 3.46
CA THR A 10 18.95 6.40 2.01
C THR A 10 17.76 6.79 1.14
N LEU A 11 16.54 6.85 1.71
CA LEU A 11 15.34 7.22 0.97
C LEU A 11 15.21 8.75 0.83
N ASP A 12 14.91 9.20 -0.39
CA ASP A 12 14.50 10.57 -0.66
C ASP A 12 13.32 11.02 0.24
N PRO A 13 13.24 12.31 0.59
CA PRO A 13 12.20 12.84 1.46
C PRO A 13 10.77 12.53 0.98
N ARG A 14 10.55 12.47 -0.34
CA ARG A 14 9.28 12.06 -0.97
C ARG A 14 8.92 10.63 -0.58
N ARG A 15 9.83 9.67 -0.79
CA ARG A 15 9.66 8.24 -0.44
C ARG A 15 9.42 8.03 1.05
N ARG A 16 10.19 8.72 1.89
CA ARG A 16 10.03 8.63 3.35
C ARG A 16 8.66 9.11 3.81
N ARG A 17 8.13 10.17 3.21
CA ARG A 17 6.80 10.69 3.51
C ARG A 17 5.68 9.73 3.09
N ILE A 18 5.79 9.14 1.89
CA ILE A 18 4.83 8.13 1.43
C ILE A 18 4.87 6.90 2.32
N TYR A 19 6.06 6.38 2.61
CA TYR A 19 6.22 5.24 3.50
C TYR A 19 5.51 5.47 4.84
N PHE A 20 5.76 6.63 5.46
CA PHE A 20 5.14 6.97 6.73
C PHE A 20 3.61 7.01 6.61
N ARG A 21 3.09 7.66 5.55
CA ARG A 21 1.63 7.67 5.29
C ARG A 21 1.05 6.28 5.07
N ALA A 22 1.80 5.38 4.43
CA ALA A 22 1.37 4.02 4.11
C ALA A 22 1.38 3.07 5.32
N THR A 23 2.27 3.33 6.28
CA THR A 23 2.52 2.52 7.48
C THR A 23 2.01 3.15 8.79
N HIS A 24 1.29 4.27 8.69
CA HIS A 24 0.65 4.94 9.81
C HIS A 24 -0.79 5.29 9.44
N ARG A 25 -1.52 4.30 8.89
CA ARG A 25 -2.94 4.49 8.53
C ARG A 25 -3.87 4.24 9.71
N GLY A 26 -5.08 4.78 9.61
CA GLY A 26 -6.05 4.80 10.72
C GLY A 26 -6.58 3.42 11.15
N THR A 27 -6.39 2.38 10.32
CA THR A 27 -6.74 1.00 10.68
C THR A 27 -5.57 0.04 10.44
N HIS A 28 -5.41 -0.92 11.34
CA HIS A 28 -4.37 -1.95 11.27
C HIS A 28 -4.47 -2.83 10.01
N GLU A 29 -5.69 -3.04 9.49
CA GLU A 29 -5.90 -3.82 8.27
C GLU A 29 -5.36 -3.08 7.04
N THR A 30 -5.74 -1.81 6.85
CA THR A 30 -5.22 -0.99 5.75
C THR A 30 -3.72 -0.79 5.84
N ASP A 31 -3.19 -0.66 7.06
CA ASP A 31 -1.77 -0.54 7.33
C ASP A 31 -0.97 -1.74 6.83
N ILE A 32 -1.41 -2.96 7.16
CA ILE A 32 -0.74 -4.19 6.70
C ILE A 32 -0.82 -4.32 5.17
N LEU A 33 -1.99 -4.08 4.60
CA LEU A 33 -2.23 -4.26 3.16
C LEU A 33 -1.42 -3.26 2.33
N ILE A 34 -1.54 -1.97 2.63
CA ILE A 34 -0.86 -0.90 1.88
C ILE A 34 0.61 -0.82 2.29
N GLY A 35 0.91 -0.87 3.58
CA GLY A 35 2.26 -0.81 4.11
C GLY A 35 3.15 -1.88 3.51
N GLY A 36 2.70 -3.15 3.46
CA GLY A 36 3.46 -4.22 2.83
C GLY A 36 3.64 -4.06 1.32
N PHE A 37 2.66 -3.47 0.62
CA PHE A 37 2.80 -3.17 -0.82
C PHE A 37 3.91 -2.14 -1.03
N VAL A 38 3.87 -1.06 -0.26
CA VAL A 38 4.80 0.05 -0.35
C VAL A 38 6.19 -0.40 0.08
N THR A 39 6.37 -1.07 1.21
CA THR A 39 7.69 -1.51 1.69
C THR A 39 8.45 -2.34 0.64
N SER A 40 7.75 -3.24 -0.05
CA SER A 40 8.35 -4.14 -1.05
C SER A 40 8.67 -3.46 -2.39
N ARG A 41 8.03 -2.33 -2.74
CA ARG A 41 8.15 -1.70 -4.07
C ARG A 41 8.78 -0.31 -4.03
N LEU A 42 8.70 0.40 -2.91
CA LEU A 42 9.09 1.81 -2.78
C LEU A 42 10.53 2.10 -3.23
N ALA A 43 11.46 1.17 -3.00
CA ALA A 43 12.86 1.33 -3.40
C ALA A 43 13.05 1.30 -4.94
N ALA A 44 12.20 0.54 -5.64
CA ALA A 44 12.27 0.35 -7.09
C ALA A 44 11.27 1.21 -7.87
N MET A 45 10.36 1.90 -7.18
CA MET A 45 9.34 2.75 -7.82
C MET A 45 9.95 3.93 -8.57
N SER A 46 9.45 4.10 -9.79
CA SER A 46 9.71 5.25 -10.67
C SER A 46 9.00 6.50 -10.18
N ASP A 47 9.35 7.67 -10.70
CA ASP A 47 8.71 8.94 -10.31
C ASP A 47 7.20 8.96 -10.66
N ASP A 48 6.82 8.38 -11.80
CA ASP A 48 5.42 8.24 -12.22
C ASP A 48 4.62 7.32 -11.29
N GLU A 49 5.22 6.21 -10.86
CA GLU A 49 4.62 5.30 -9.88
C GLU A 49 4.49 5.98 -8.52
N MET A 50 5.47 6.77 -8.12
CA MET A 50 5.42 7.56 -6.90
C MET A 50 4.27 8.57 -6.93
N ASP A 51 4.05 9.24 -8.07
CA ASP A 51 2.95 10.18 -8.25
C ASP A 51 1.58 9.51 -8.14
N ALA A 52 1.40 8.40 -8.87
CA ALA A 52 0.18 7.61 -8.81
C ALA A 52 -0.06 7.04 -7.40
N LEU A 53 1.00 6.67 -6.68
CA LEU A 53 0.89 6.23 -5.30
C LEU A 53 0.45 7.37 -4.39
N GLU A 54 0.97 8.59 -4.57
CA GLU A 54 0.53 9.76 -3.79
C GLU A 54 -0.95 10.05 -3.99
N GLU A 55 -1.47 9.95 -5.22
CA GLU A 55 -2.91 10.10 -5.50
C GLU A 55 -3.74 9.05 -4.77
N VAL A 56 -3.35 7.78 -4.85
CA VAL A 56 -4.04 6.71 -4.09
C VAL A 56 -3.95 6.96 -2.58
N MET A 57 -2.82 7.53 -2.14
CA MET A 57 -2.62 7.80 -0.73
C MET A 57 -3.47 8.94 -0.18
N ASP A 58 -3.99 9.82 -1.05
CA ASP A 58 -4.93 10.89 -0.70
C ASP A 58 -6.38 10.38 -0.51
N LEU A 59 -6.67 9.16 -0.98
CA LEU A 59 -7.99 8.54 -0.84
C LEU A 59 -8.31 8.19 0.62
N PRO A 60 -9.61 8.20 1.02
CA PRO A 60 -10.02 7.90 2.39
C PRO A 60 -9.66 6.46 2.80
N ASP A 61 -9.10 6.30 4.01
CA ASP A 61 -8.72 5.00 4.55
C ASP A 61 -9.88 3.98 4.56
N ALA A 62 -11.09 4.46 4.88
CA ALA A 62 -12.29 3.63 4.94
C ALA A 62 -12.65 3.04 3.57
N ASP A 63 -12.57 3.86 2.51
CA ASP A 63 -12.86 3.41 1.15
C ASP A 63 -11.75 2.51 0.62
N LEU A 64 -10.48 2.84 0.88
CA LEU A 64 -9.35 1.95 0.58
C LEU A 64 -9.54 0.58 1.23
N ALA A 65 -9.92 0.52 2.52
CA ALA A 65 -10.19 -0.74 3.21
C ALA A 65 -11.37 -1.52 2.62
N ASP A 66 -12.42 -0.83 2.15
CA ASP A 66 -13.55 -1.48 1.50
C ASP A 66 -13.17 -2.05 0.12
N TRP A 67 -12.36 -1.32 -0.66
CA TRP A 67 -11.93 -1.76 -2.00
C TRP A 67 -10.90 -2.88 -1.95
N LEU A 68 -9.88 -2.76 -1.09
CA LEU A 68 -8.82 -3.76 -0.94
C LEU A 68 -9.38 -5.10 -0.45
N SER A 69 -10.32 -5.07 0.50
CA SER A 69 -10.99 -6.26 1.01
C SER A 69 -12.14 -6.75 0.12
N GLY A 70 -12.41 -6.09 -1.03
CA GLY A 70 -13.45 -6.47 -1.98
C GLY A 70 -14.89 -6.28 -1.46
N ARG A 71 -15.09 -5.50 -0.40
CA ARG A 71 -16.41 -5.17 0.17
C ARG A 71 -17.19 -4.20 -0.71
N LYS A 72 -16.49 -3.30 -1.40
CA LYS A 72 -17.08 -2.37 -2.39
C LYS A 72 -16.32 -2.44 -3.73
N PRO A 73 -17.01 -2.22 -4.86
CA PRO A 73 -16.33 -2.00 -6.13
C PRO A 73 -15.58 -0.66 -6.13
N VAL A 74 -14.47 -0.60 -6.86
CA VAL A 74 -13.71 0.63 -7.10
C VAL A 74 -14.50 1.53 -8.05
N PRO A 75 -14.80 2.79 -7.69
CA PRO A 75 -15.41 3.76 -8.59
C PRO A 75 -14.48 4.08 -9.77
N ALA A 76 -15.05 4.29 -10.96
CA ALA A 76 -14.26 4.60 -12.17
C ALA A 76 -13.42 5.88 -12.05
N ASP A 77 -13.82 6.82 -11.18
CA ASP A 77 -13.14 8.11 -10.97
C ASP A 77 -11.77 7.94 -10.29
N VAL A 78 -11.60 6.90 -9.48
CA VAL A 78 -10.37 6.60 -8.72
C VAL A 78 -9.67 5.33 -9.21
N ASP A 79 -10.22 4.71 -10.26
CA ASP A 79 -9.76 3.45 -10.82
C ASP A 79 -8.48 3.65 -11.65
N CYS A 80 -7.37 3.85 -10.94
CA CYS A 80 -6.06 4.03 -11.55
C CYS A 80 -5.23 2.72 -11.54
N PRO A 81 -4.21 2.61 -12.40
CA PRO A 81 -3.32 1.44 -12.44
C PRO A 81 -2.68 1.12 -11.09
N MET A 82 -2.33 2.15 -10.31
CA MET A 82 -1.71 1.98 -8.99
C MET A 82 -2.69 1.37 -7.99
N LEU A 83 -3.93 1.87 -7.90
CA LEU A 83 -4.94 1.30 -7.02
C LEU A 83 -5.22 -0.16 -7.37
N ARG A 84 -5.35 -0.48 -8.65
CA ARG A 84 -5.51 -1.86 -9.13
C ARG A 84 -4.33 -2.75 -8.75
N ALA A 85 -3.10 -2.23 -8.83
CA ALA A 85 -1.91 -2.98 -8.41
C ALA A 85 -1.91 -3.29 -6.91
N ILE A 86 -2.32 -2.33 -6.07
CA ILE A 86 -2.44 -2.53 -4.62
C ILE A 86 -3.55 -3.54 -4.31
N ILE A 87 -4.71 -3.46 -4.98
CA ILE A 87 -5.80 -4.42 -4.83
C ILE A 87 -5.36 -5.83 -5.24
N ALA A 88 -4.68 -5.96 -6.38
CA ALA A 88 -4.20 -7.26 -6.85
C ALA A 88 -3.20 -7.88 -5.86
N ASP A 89 -2.30 -7.06 -5.33
CA ASP A 89 -1.32 -7.48 -4.33
C ASP A 89 -1.96 -7.81 -2.97
N ALA A 90 -2.92 -7.02 -2.50
CA ALA A 90 -3.70 -7.28 -1.29
C ALA A 90 -4.49 -8.59 -1.38
N ASN A 91 -5.02 -8.92 -2.56
CA ASN A 91 -5.78 -10.14 -2.82
C ASN A 91 -4.92 -11.33 -3.24
N ASP A 92 -3.59 -11.16 -3.32
CA ASP A 92 -2.69 -12.24 -3.64
C ASP A 92 -2.76 -13.35 -2.56
N PRO A 93 -2.95 -14.63 -2.95
CA PRO A 93 -3.13 -15.71 -1.99
C PRO A 93 -1.88 -15.93 -1.11
N ALA A 94 -0.68 -15.63 -1.59
CA ALA A 94 0.53 -15.74 -0.78
C ALA A 94 0.57 -14.64 0.29
N ARG A 95 0.13 -13.41 -0.04
CA ARG A 95 -0.07 -12.35 0.95
C ARG A 95 -1.16 -12.67 1.96
N GLN A 96 -2.31 -13.13 1.51
CA GLN A 96 -3.42 -13.51 2.39
C GLN A 96 -2.99 -14.61 3.37
N ALA A 97 -2.18 -15.57 2.90
CA ALA A 97 -1.59 -16.59 3.77
C ALA A 97 -0.59 -16.00 4.77
N ALA A 98 0.27 -15.05 4.36
CA ALA A 98 1.19 -14.36 5.25
C ALA A 98 0.47 -13.58 6.35
N ILE A 99 -0.53 -12.76 5.99
CA ILE A 99 -1.31 -11.96 6.94
C ILE A 99 -2.08 -12.83 7.94
N ARG A 100 -2.57 -14.01 7.52
CA ARG A 100 -3.27 -14.96 8.40
C ARG A 100 -2.34 -15.83 9.26
N GLY A 101 -1.09 -16.02 8.82
CA GLY A 101 -0.11 -16.92 9.44
C GLY A 101 0.70 -16.32 10.60
N GLU A 102 0.74 -15.00 10.74
CA GLU A 102 1.46 -14.29 11.82
C GLU A 102 0.68 -14.22 13.15
N ARG A 103 0.05 -15.32 13.56
CA ARG A 103 -0.71 -15.44 14.83
C ARG A 103 0.12 -16.03 15.95
#